data_AF-A0A4S8LH06-F1
#
_entry.id   AF-A0A4S8LH06-F1
#
_cell.length_a   1.000
_cell.length_b   1.000
_cell.length_c   1.000
_cell.angle_alpha   90.00
_cell.angle_beta   90.00
_cell.angle_gamma   90.00
#
_symmetry.space_group_name_H-M   'P 1'
#
loop_
_entity.id
_entity.type
_entity.pdbx_description
1 polymer ?
#
loop_
_entity_poly.entity_id
_entity_poly.type
_entity_poly.pdbx_seq_one_letter_code
_entity_poly.pdbx_strand_id
1 'polypeptide(L)'
;MAQDRLHSRQNRCISHLSHVTGAEHDQICRFLLGLIIDIHLPHGLSSAPVLCATRALLDYLYMAQYPVHTGDTLARLVEALDMFHENKHIFIDLGVCSDFSIPKLHNIGHHRELIELYGTADNCNTEYTERLHIDLAKDAYRSTNHKDKYPQMTLWLERQEKMQFHYKYLL
;
A
#
# COMPACT_ATOMS: atom_id res chain seq x y z
N MET A 1 21.84 41.43 -20.31
CA MET A 1 20.66 40.87 -19.63
C MET A 1 19.99 39.79 -20.48
N ALA A 2 20.69 38.70 -20.80
CA ALA A 2 20.17 37.67 -21.74
C ALA A 2 20.69 36.25 -21.46
N GLN A 3 21.02 35.91 -20.21
CA GLN A 3 21.56 34.58 -19.87
C GLN A 3 20.81 33.80 -18.76
N ASP A 4 19.85 34.42 -18.06
CA ASP A 4 19.16 33.78 -16.92
C ASP A 4 17.81 33.09 -17.23
N ARG A 5 17.52 32.74 -18.49
CA ARG A 5 16.24 32.07 -18.84
C ARG A 5 16.40 30.72 -19.53
N LEU A 6 17.50 30.00 -19.25
CA LEU A 6 17.70 28.65 -19.81
C LEU A 6 17.82 27.54 -18.76
N HIS A 7 18.02 27.85 -17.47
CA HIS A 7 18.19 26.83 -16.41
C HIS A 7 16.89 26.34 -15.76
N SER A 8 15.72 26.91 -16.08
CA SER A 8 14.44 26.54 -15.43
C SER A 8 13.59 25.54 -16.22
N ARG A 9 14.18 24.76 -17.14
CA ARG A 9 13.43 23.98 -18.14
C ARG A 9 13.61 22.45 -18.11
N GLN A 10 14.20 21.86 -17.07
CA GLN A 10 14.43 20.40 -17.03
C GLN A 10 13.64 19.58 -15.99
N ASN A 11 12.89 20.18 -15.05
CA ASN A 11 12.20 19.41 -13.98
C ASN A 11 10.70 19.14 -14.23
N ARG A 12 10.22 19.08 -15.48
CA ARG A 12 8.78 18.94 -15.78
C ARG A 12 8.41 17.76 -16.69
N CYS A 13 9.17 16.67 -16.69
CA CYS A 13 8.86 15.52 -17.55
C CYS A 13 8.27 14.31 -16.81
N ILE A 14 8.21 14.32 -15.47
CA ILE A 14 7.65 13.21 -14.69
C ILE A 14 6.57 13.79 -13.78
N SER A 15 5.31 13.49 -14.07
CA SER A 15 4.21 13.78 -13.16
C SER A 15 4.37 12.93 -11.91
N HIS A 16 4.27 13.54 -10.72
CA HIS A 16 4.18 12.78 -9.48
C HIS A 16 2.94 11.89 -9.53
N LEU A 17 3.11 10.62 -9.17
CA LEU A 17 1.98 9.72 -9.01
C LEU A 17 1.12 10.21 -7.84
N SER A 18 -0.15 10.50 -8.11
CA SER A 18 -1.16 10.87 -7.12
C SER A 18 -2.33 9.91 -7.21
N HIS A 19 -2.87 9.45 -6.07
CA HIS A 19 -3.98 8.50 -6.01
C HIS A 19 -3.69 7.11 -6.62
N VAL A 20 -2.48 6.59 -6.39
CA VAL A 20 -2.09 5.22 -6.80
C VAL A 20 -2.98 4.20 -6.09
N THR A 21 -3.64 3.35 -6.86
CA THR A 21 -4.47 2.24 -6.39
C THR A 21 -3.62 1.07 -5.89
N GLY A 22 -4.21 0.15 -5.11
CA GLY A 22 -3.53 -1.07 -4.68
C GLY A 22 -3.01 -1.92 -5.86
N ALA A 23 -3.78 -1.99 -6.95
CA ALA A 23 -3.39 -2.71 -8.16
C ALA A 23 -2.17 -2.08 -8.86
N GLU A 24 -2.12 -0.75 -8.92
CA GLU A 24 -0.96 -0.03 -9.47
C GLU A 24 0.28 -0.21 -8.57
N HIS A 25 0.11 -0.19 -7.24
CA HIS A 25 1.20 -0.48 -6.31
C HIS A 25 1.76 -1.90 -6.50
N ASP A 26 0.90 -2.90 -6.62
CA ASP A 26 1.31 -4.29 -6.90
C ASP A 26 2.06 -4.41 -8.23
N GLN A 27 1.58 -3.73 -9.29
CA GLN A 27 2.29 -3.69 -10.57
C GLN A 27 3.68 -3.06 -10.43
N ILE A 28 3.79 -1.92 -9.73
CA ILE A 28 5.07 -1.24 -9.47
C ILE A 28 6.05 -2.19 -8.76
N CYS A 29 5.60 -2.87 -7.70
CA CYS A 29 6.42 -3.81 -6.94
C CYS A 29 7.03 -4.94 -7.78
N ARG A 30 6.37 -5.35 -8.89
CA ARG A 30 6.85 -6.46 -9.74
C ARG A 30 8.05 -6.13 -10.61
N PHE A 31 8.20 -4.88 -11.05
CA PHE A 31 9.31 -4.47 -11.93
C PHE A 31 10.36 -3.61 -11.23
N LEU A 32 10.09 -3.14 -10.00
CA LEU A 32 10.96 -2.23 -9.28
C LEU A 32 12.39 -2.76 -9.10
N LEU A 33 12.55 -4.04 -8.72
CA LEU A 33 13.88 -4.66 -8.63
C LEU A 33 14.62 -4.71 -9.97
N GLY A 34 13.91 -4.98 -11.07
CA GLY A 34 14.49 -5.00 -12.41
C GLY A 34 14.99 -3.63 -12.86
N LEU A 35 14.35 -2.56 -12.39
CA LEU A 35 14.80 -1.19 -12.69
C LEU A 35 16.07 -0.80 -11.95
N ILE A 36 16.28 -1.33 -10.73
CA ILE A 36 17.39 -0.90 -9.87
C ILE A 36 18.60 -1.82 -9.93
N ILE A 37 18.53 -2.98 -10.59
CA ILE A 37 19.61 -3.99 -10.59
C ILE A 37 20.95 -3.43 -11.08
N ASP A 38 20.93 -2.55 -12.09
CA ASP A 38 22.11 -1.92 -12.68
C ASP A 38 22.23 -0.43 -12.31
N ILE A 39 21.63 -0.03 -11.19
CA ILE A 39 21.68 1.37 -10.76
C ILE A 39 23.12 1.77 -10.40
N HIS A 40 23.59 2.85 -11.01
CA HIS A 40 24.87 3.46 -10.67
C HIS A 40 24.63 4.55 -9.62
N LEU A 41 25.13 4.34 -8.41
CA LEU A 41 24.97 5.29 -7.34
C LEU A 41 26.04 6.39 -7.39
N PRO A 42 25.69 7.62 -6.96
CA PRO A 42 26.65 8.69 -6.83
C PRO A 42 27.69 8.36 -5.73
N HIS A 43 28.84 9.03 -5.78
CA HIS A 43 29.91 8.94 -4.78
C HIS A 43 30.59 7.57 -4.65
N GLY A 44 30.44 6.68 -5.65
CA GLY A 44 31.09 5.36 -5.65
C GLY A 44 30.49 4.39 -4.63
N LEU A 45 29.28 4.67 -4.13
CA LEU A 45 28.55 3.78 -3.24
C LEU A 45 28.16 2.50 -3.97
N SER A 46 28.24 1.37 -3.27
CA SER A 46 27.77 0.09 -3.81
C SER A 46 26.25 0.09 -3.95
N SER A 47 25.72 -0.39 -5.07
CA SER A 47 24.28 -0.62 -5.27
C SER A 47 23.75 -1.82 -4.49
N ALA A 48 24.63 -2.68 -3.96
CA ALA A 48 24.24 -3.90 -3.28
C ALA A 48 23.32 -3.67 -2.06
N PRO A 49 23.58 -2.72 -1.14
CA PRO A 49 22.67 -2.46 -0.03
C PRO A 49 21.31 -1.93 -0.49
N VAL A 50 21.24 -1.15 -1.56
CA VAL A 50 19.96 -0.70 -2.14
C VAL A 50 19.17 -1.91 -2.64
N LEU A 51 19.83 -2.81 -3.36
CA LEU A 51 19.20 -4.03 -3.86
C LEU A 51 18.74 -4.94 -2.72
N CYS A 52 19.60 -5.17 -1.72
CA CYS A 52 19.29 -5.98 -0.55
C CYS A 52 18.11 -5.40 0.24
N ALA A 53 18.14 -4.11 0.59
CA ALA A 53 17.05 -3.48 1.34
C ALA A 53 15.73 -3.53 0.55
N THR A 54 15.77 -3.17 -0.73
CA THR A 54 14.58 -3.15 -1.57
C THR A 54 13.98 -4.55 -1.73
N ARG A 55 14.83 -5.55 -2.01
CA ARG A 55 14.41 -6.95 -2.12
C ARG A 55 13.83 -7.46 -0.83
N ALA A 56 14.51 -7.22 0.29
CA ALA A 56 14.08 -7.65 1.61
C ALA A 56 12.70 -7.07 1.98
N LEU A 57 12.45 -5.80 1.68
CA LEU A 57 11.15 -5.18 1.90
C LEU A 57 10.05 -5.75 1.00
N LEU A 58 10.37 -6.08 -0.26
CA LEU A 58 9.42 -6.73 -1.16
C LEU A 58 9.12 -8.17 -0.73
N ASP A 59 10.14 -8.94 -0.35
CA ASP A 59 10.00 -10.29 0.18
C ASP A 59 9.10 -10.27 1.43
N TYR A 60 9.33 -9.32 2.34
CA TYR A 60 8.46 -9.07 3.48
C TYR A 60 7.01 -8.78 3.06
N LEU A 61 6.81 -7.83 2.13
CA LEU A 61 5.48 -7.40 1.70
C LEU A 61 4.68 -8.55 1.09
N TYR A 62 5.32 -9.37 0.26
CA TYR A 62 4.66 -10.53 -0.35
C TYR A 62 4.36 -11.62 0.68
N MET A 63 5.27 -11.88 1.63
CA MET A 63 5.01 -12.85 2.70
C MET A 63 3.88 -12.40 3.62
N ALA A 64 3.81 -11.11 3.99
CA ALA A 64 2.76 -10.58 4.85
C ALA A 64 1.34 -10.71 4.26
N GLN A 65 1.23 -10.90 2.94
CA GLN A 65 -0.04 -11.11 2.24
C GLN A 65 -0.47 -12.58 2.18
N TYR A 66 0.30 -13.51 2.76
CA TYR A 66 -0.07 -14.92 2.73
C TYR A 66 -1.34 -15.16 3.56
N PRO A 67 -2.32 -15.89 3.02
CA PRO A 67 -3.56 -16.19 3.73
C PRO A 67 -3.36 -17.22 4.84
N VAL A 68 -2.20 -17.89 4.87
CA VAL A 68 -1.84 -18.89 5.87
C VAL A 68 -0.34 -18.81 6.13
N HIS A 69 0.03 -18.81 7.41
CA HIS A 69 1.41 -18.83 7.85
C HIS A 69 1.76 -20.12 8.59
N THR A 70 2.95 -20.65 8.30
CA THR A 70 3.65 -21.65 9.12
C THR A 70 4.74 -20.97 9.94
N GLY A 71 5.28 -21.67 10.95
CA GLY A 71 6.43 -21.19 11.73
C GLY A 71 7.62 -20.81 10.84
N ASP A 72 7.88 -21.57 9.77
CA ASP A 72 8.94 -21.26 8.81
C ASP A 72 8.66 -19.97 8.03
N THR A 73 7.41 -19.77 7.58
CA THR A 73 7.06 -18.51 6.87
C THR A 73 7.15 -17.30 7.78
N LEU A 74 6.82 -17.44 9.07
CA LEU A 74 6.96 -16.36 10.05
C LEU A 74 8.43 -16.07 10.36
N ALA A 75 9.27 -17.09 10.44
CA ALA A 75 10.71 -16.92 10.58
C ALA A 75 11.29 -16.14 9.39
N ARG A 76 10.91 -16.51 8.16
CA ARG A 76 11.33 -15.82 6.94
C ARG A 76 10.80 -14.40 6.83
N LEU A 77 9.58 -14.14 7.33
CA LEU A 77 9.00 -12.80 7.40
C LEU A 77 9.87 -11.89 8.28
N VAL A 78 10.30 -12.37 9.45
CA VAL A 78 11.19 -11.63 10.35
C VAL A 78 12.58 -11.45 9.72
N GLU A 79 13.15 -12.50 9.15
CA GLU A 79 14.46 -12.44 8.48
C GLU A 79 14.48 -11.40 7.34
N ALA A 80 13.40 -11.32 6.56
CA ALA A 80 13.25 -10.32 5.51
C ALA A 80 13.20 -8.90 6.10
N LEU A 81 12.53 -8.70 7.23
CA LEU A 81 12.49 -7.39 7.89
C LEU A 81 13.85 -7.00 8.49
N ASP A 82 14.56 -7.95 9.10
CA ASP A 82 15.89 -7.75 9.65
C ASP A 82 16.88 -7.37 8.54
N MET A 83 16.87 -8.10 7.42
CA MET A 83 17.68 -7.80 6.24
C MET A 83 17.40 -6.40 5.68
N PHE A 84 16.14 -5.96 5.71
CA PHE A 84 15.79 -4.58 5.36
C PHE A 84 16.41 -3.59 6.36
N HIS A 85 16.31 -3.85 7.67
CA HIS A 85 16.86 -2.96 8.70
C HIS A 85 18.38 -2.87 8.69
N GLU A 86 19.09 -3.94 8.34
CA GLU A 86 20.54 -3.95 8.17
C GLU A 86 21.00 -3.08 7.00
N ASN A 87 20.20 -3.01 5.93
CA ASN A 87 20.61 -2.36 4.68
C ASN A 87 19.97 -0.98 4.43
N LYS A 88 18.88 -0.62 5.14
CA LYS A 88 18.11 0.63 4.88
C LYS A 88 18.92 1.93 5.03
N HIS A 89 20.04 1.91 5.76
CA HIS A 89 20.84 3.12 6.00
C HIS A 89 21.36 3.75 4.69
N ILE A 90 21.52 2.94 3.64
CA ILE A 90 21.92 3.44 2.31
C ILE A 90 20.99 4.53 1.77
N PHE A 91 19.70 4.50 2.11
CA PHE A 91 18.75 5.53 1.67
C PHE A 91 18.96 6.86 2.40
N ILE A 92 19.50 6.84 3.62
CA ILE A 92 19.92 8.04 4.35
C ILE A 92 21.21 8.57 3.73
N ASP A 93 22.17 7.68 3.45
CA ASP A 93 23.47 8.07 2.86
C ASP A 93 23.30 8.69 1.47
N LEU A 94 22.31 8.23 0.70
CA LEU A 94 21.92 8.81 -0.59
C LEU A 94 21.10 10.10 -0.48
N GLY A 95 20.74 10.52 0.74
CA GLY A 95 19.93 11.72 0.99
C GLY A 95 18.47 11.59 0.54
N VAL A 96 17.97 10.35 0.35
CA VAL A 96 16.57 10.10 -0.06
C VAL A 96 15.61 10.30 1.11
N CYS A 97 16.05 10.00 2.33
CA CYS A 97 15.25 10.15 3.54
C CYS A 97 16.11 10.59 4.74
N SER A 98 15.54 11.35 5.68
CA SER A 98 16.23 11.79 6.90
C SER A 98 16.32 10.69 7.95
N ASP A 99 15.26 9.92 8.11
CA ASP A 99 15.13 8.86 9.10
C ASP A 99 14.04 7.84 8.71
N PHE A 100 14.00 6.72 9.43
CA PHE A 100 13.00 5.67 9.24
C PHE A 100 11.96 5.62 10.36
N SER A 101 11.70 6.74 11.04
CA SER A 101 10.68 6.87 12.09
C SER A 101 9.28 6.97 11.49
N ILE A 102 8.96 6.02 10.61
CA ILE A 102 7.69 5.95 9.89
C ILE A 102 6.76 5.03 10.69
N PRO A 103 5.59 5.51 11.16
CA PRO A 103 4.68 4.70 11.98
C PRO A 103 4.30 3.35 11.35
N LYS A 104 4.11 3.31 10.02
CA LYS A 104 3.84 2.08 9.28
C LYS A 104 5.00 1.08 9.37
N LEU A 105 6.23 1.55 9.27
CA LEU A 105 7.42 0.71 9.35
C LEU A 105 7.66 0.22 10.78
N HIS A 106 7.34 1.04 11.79
CA HIS A 106 7.36 0.61 13.19
C HIS A 106 6.32 -0.49 13.45
N ASN A 107 5.09 -0.32 12.95
CA ASN A 107 4.01 -1.29 13.12
C ASN A 107 4.34 -2.67 12.51
N ILE A 108 5.03 -2.66 11.37
CA ILE A 108 5.52 -3.87 10.69
C ILE A 108 6.44 -4.72 11.57
N GLY A 109 7.18 -4.12 12.50
CA GLY A 109 8.00 -4.84 13.49
C GLY A 109 7.18 -5.73 14.44
N HIS A 110 5.91 -5.39 14.66
CA HIS A 110 4.99 -6.16 15.52
C HIS A 110 4.18 -7.20 14.75
N HIS A 111 4.31 -7.29 13.42
CA HIS A 111 3.42 -8.14 12.62
C HIS A 111 3.48 -9.61 13.00
N ARG A 112 4.64 -10.15 13.38
CA ARG A 112 4.72 -11.54 13.82
C ARG A 112 3.81 -11.81 15.02
N GLU A 113 3.92 -10.99 16.06
CA GLU A 113 3.09 -11.11 17.27
C GLU A 113 1.61 -10.93 16.94
N LEU A 114 1.28 -9.95 16.08
CA LEU A 114 -0.09 -9.72 15.63
C LEU A 114 -0.65 -10.92 14.85
N ILE A 115 0.15 -11.56 13.99
CA ILE A 115 -0.28 -12.73 13.22
C ILE A 115 -0.50 -13.94 14.13
N GLU A 116 0.38 -14.14 15.12
CA GLU A 116 0.25 -15.23 16.09
C GLU A 116 -0.98 -15.04 17.01
N LEU A 117 -1.33 -13.80 17.37
CA LEU A 117 -2.46 -13.48 18.25
C LEU A 117 -3.82 -13.39 17.53
N TYR A 118 -3.85 -12.78 16.35
CA TYR A 118 -5.09 -12.38 15.68
C TYR A 118 -5.30 -13.07 14.32
N GLY A 119 -4.31 -13.82 13.84
CA GLY A 119 -4.34 -14.44 12.52
C GLY A 119 -3.79 -13.54 11.41
N THR A 120 -3.94 -13.99 10.18
CA THR A 120 -3.35 -13.37 8.97
C THR A 120 -3.92 -11.97 8.70
N ALA A 121 -3.11 -11.13 8.04
CA ALA A 121 -3.44 -9.72 7.80
C ALA A 121 -4.51 -9.50 6.71
N ASP A 122 -4.85 -10.54 5.95
CA ASP A 122 -5.87 -10.52 4.89
C ASP A 122 -7.27 -10.15 5.43
N ASN A 123 -7.60 -10.57 6.65
CA ASN A 123 -8.86 -10.25 7.32
C ASN A 123 -8.94 -8.80 7.85
N CYS A 124 -7.81 -8.07 7.87
CA CYS A 124 -7.73 -6.72 8.44
C CYS A 124 -7.66 -5.62 7.37
N ASN A 125 -7.85 -5.95 6.08
CA ASN A 125 -7.83 -4.95 5.03
C ASN A 125 -9.08 -4.05 5.09
N THR A 126 -8.91 -2.77 4.75
CA THR A 126 -10.01 -1.80 4.67
C THR A 126 -10.67 -1.81 3.30
N GLU A 127 -10.16 -2.57 2.33
CA GLU A 127 -10.70 -2.61 0.97
C GLU A 127 -12.14 -3.10 0.96
N TYR A 128 -12.44 -4.13 1.78
CA TYR A 128 -13.80 -4.64 1.91
C TYR A 128 -14.76 -3.59 2.49
N THR A 129 -14.35 -2.90 3.56
CA THR A 129 -15.19 -1.87 4.19
C THR A 129 -15.33 -0.63 3.32
N GLU A 130 -14.29 -0.24 2.58
CA GLU A 130 -14.33 0.86 1.61
C GLU A 130 -15.24 0.51 0.43
N ARG A 131 -15.21 -0.74 -0.05
CA ARG A 131 -16.13 -1.24 -1.08
C ARG A 131 -17.57 -1.18 -0.59
N LEU A 132 -17.85 -1.70 0.60
CA LEU A 132 -19.17 -1.60 1.22
C LEU A 132 -19.60 -0.14 1.40
N HIS A 133 -18.69 0.77 1.72
CA HIS A 133 -19.02 2.19 1.86
C HIS A 133 -19.44 2.84 0.52
N ILE A 134 -18.99 2.33 -0.63
CA ILE A 134 -19.52 2.77 -1.94
C ILE A 134 -21.00 2.40 -2.05
N ASP A 135 -21.31 1.12 -1.88
CA ASP A 135 -22.65 0.58 -2.12
C ASP A 135 -23.64 1.04 -1.03
N LEU A 136 -23.22 1.02 0.24
CA LEU A 136 -24.09 1.28 1.39
C LEU A 136 -24.19 2.77 1.75
N ALA A 137 -23.16 3.57 1.47
CA ALA A 137 -23.16 4.98 1.86
C ALA A 137 -23.18 5.92 0.65
N LYS A 138 -22.25 5.79 -0.32
CA LYS A 138 -22.17 6.74 -1.44
C LYS A 138 -23.39 6.65 -2.36
N ASP A 139 -23.82 5.45 -2.74
CA ASP A 139 -24.97 5.29 -3.63
C ASP A 139 -26.30 5.61 -2.94
N ALA A 140 -26.45 5.21 -1.67
CA ALA A 140 -27.54 5.65 -0.82
C ALA A 140 -27.62 7.18 -0.76
N TYR A 141 -26.50 7.85 -0.47
CA TYR A 141 -26.42 9.31 -0.41
C TYR A 141 -26.81 9.99 -1.73
N ARG A 142 -26.28 9.49 -2.86
CA ARG A 142 -26.58 9.98 -4.21
C ARG A 142 -28.07 9.88 -4.56
N SER A 143 -28.77 8.90 -4.00
CA SER A 143 -30.21 8.70 -4.22
C SER A 143 -31.10 9.61 -3.35
N THR A 144 -30.53 10.39 -2.44
CA THR A 144 -31.30 11.30 -1.57
C THR A 144 -31.51 12.67 -2.21
N ASN A 145 -32.48 13.42 -1.69
CA ASN A 145 -32.64 14.83 -2.02
C ASN A 145 -31.67 15.77 -1.29
N HIS A 146 -30.67 15.22 -0.58
CA HIS A 146 -29.67 15.92 0.21
C HIS A 146 -30.19 16.76 1.40
N LYS A 147 -31.46 16.60 1.82
CA LYS A 147 -32.05 17.25 2.99
C LYS A 147 -32.48 16.19 4.00
N ASP A 148 -31.98 16.24 5.24
CA ASP A 148 -32.25 15.19 6.23
C ASP A 148 -31.98 13.78 5.67
N LYS A 149 -30.70 13.51 5.42
CA LYS A 149 -30.24 12.44 4.51
C LYS A 149 -30.28 11.07 5.18
N TYR A 150 -30.01 10.99 6.48
CA TYR A 150 -29.89 9.70 7.18
C TYR A 150 -31.17 8.86 7.10
N PRO A 151 -32.38 9.38 7.38
CA PRO A 151 -33.61 8.61 7.23
C PRO A 151 -33.84 8.12 5.79
N GLN A 152 -33.48 8.94 4.80
CA GLN A 152 -33.62 8.59 3.38
C GLN A 152 -32.62 7.50 2.96
N MET A 153 -31.38 7.58 3.42
CA MET A 153 -30.36 6.57 3.16
C MET A 153 -30.75 5.23 3.79
N THR A 154 -31.24 5.22 5.04
CA THR A 154 -31.72 4.00 5.70
C THR A 154 -32.90 3.39 4.97
N LEU A 155 -33.88 4.19 4.55
CA LEU A 155 -35.04 3.72 3.79
C LEU A 155 -34.63 3.18 2.41
N TRP A 156 -33.64 3.80 1.76
CA TRP A 156 -33.10 3.32 0.50
C TRP A 156 -32.44 1.94 0.66
N LEU A 157 -31.62 1.76 1.70
CA LEU A 157 -30.98 0.49 2.02
C LEU A 157 -32.01 -0.62 2.28
N GLU A 158 -33.02 -0.34 3.10
CA GLU A 158 -34.10 -1.29 3.39
C GLU A 158 -34.83 -1.75 2.11
N ARG A 159 -35.04 -0.83 1.16
CA ARG A 159 -35.63 -1.15 -0.15
C ARG A 159 -34.71 -2.02 -1.00
N GLN A 160 -33.42 -1.72 -1.05
CA GLN A 160 -32.44 -2.54 -1.78
C GLN A 160 -32.39 -3.96 -1.22
N GLU A 161 -32.33 -4.11 0.11
CA GLU A 161 -32.33 -5.43 0.77
C GLU A 161 -33.61 -6.20 0.42
N LYS A 162 -34.79 -5.58 0.53
CA LYS A 162 -36.07 -6.22 0.16
C LYS A 162 -36.11 -6.69 -1.29
N MET A 163 -35.61 -5.88 -2.23
CA MET A 163 -35.53 -6.28 -3.64
C MET A 163 -34.55 -7.44 -3.85
N GLN A 164 -33.38 -7.42 -3.20
CA GLN A 164 -32.40 -8.50 -3.28
C GLN A 164 -32.96 -9.82 -2.71
N PHE A 165 -33.65 -9.75 -1.57
CA PHE A 165 -34.32 -10.93 -0.98
C PHE A 165 -35.38 -11.49 -1.91
N HIS A 166 -36.22 -10.63 -2.50
CA HIS A 166 -37.24 -11.06 -3.44
C HIS A 166 -36.62 -11.70 -4.69
N TYR A 167 -35.57 -11.11 -5.24
CA TYR A 167 -34.85 -11.67 -6.39
C TYR A 167 -34.27 -13.06 -6.10
N LYS A 168 -33.65 -13.25 -4.92
CA LYS A 168 -33.12 -14.56 -4.48
C LYS A 168 -34.20 -15.61 -4.29
N TYR A 169 -35.43 -15.22 -3.96
CA TYR A 169 -36.56 -16.14 -3.81
C TYR A 169 -37.11 -16.63 -5.16
N LEU A 170 -36.94 -15.84 -6.23
CA LEU A 170 -37.40 -16.19 -7.57
C LEU A 170 -36.44 -17.09 -8.36
N LEU A 171 -35.19 -17.26 -7.87
CA LEU A 171 -34.15 -18.13 -8.43
C LEU A 171 -34.07 -19.44 -7.64
#